data_AF-A0A1E7NCD3-F1
#
_entry.id   AF-A0A1E7NCD3-F1
#
_cell.length_a   1.000
_cell.length_b   1.000
_cell.length_c   1.000
_cell.angle_alpha   90.00
_cell.angle_beta   90.00
_cell.angle_gamma   90.00
#
_symmetry.space_group_name_H-M   'P 1'
#
loop_
_entity.id
_entity.type
_entity.pdbx_description
1 polymer ?
#
loop_
_entity_poly.entity_id
_entity_poly.type
_entity_poly.pdbx_seq_one_letter_code
_entity_poly.pdbx_strand_id
1 'polypeptide(L)'
;MQAQVRNPKTVKAAAYNQARSILAQAGSQTAAKSHPAHGTNDVPVSYGTSLLAAARDEFRAADKHLPAGQKKSDMSIPHYNAIHSAANTMGIDRW
;
A
#
# COMPACT_ATOMS: atom_id res chain seq x y z
N MET A 1 20.25 13.19 -13.78
CA MET A 1 20.51 12.70 -12.41
C MET A 1 19.47 11.63 -12.11
N GLN A 2 19.83 10.34 -12.11
CA GLN A 2 18.90 9.31 -11.60
C GLN A 2 18.92 9.44 -10.08
N ALA A 3 17.86 10.01 -9.50
CA ALA A 3 17.68 10.00 -8.06
C ALA A 3 17.72 8.54 -7.60
N GLN A 4 18.62 8.22 -6.67
CA GLN A 4 18.76 6.88 -6.13
C GLN A 4 17.44 6.53 -5.44
N VAL A 5 16.61 5.71 -6.08
CA VAL A 5 15.29 5.29 -5.60
C VAL A 5 15.48 4.46 -4.33
N ARG A 6 15.45 5.12 -3.18
CA ARG A 6 15.58 4.53 -1.85
C ARG A 6 14.37 4.95 -1.05
N ASN A 7 13.69 3.96 -0.47
CA ASN A 7 12.65 4.20 0.49
C ASN A 7 13.15 5.13 1.61
N PRO A 8 12.27 6.01 2.14
CA PRO A 8 12.61 6.82 3.28
C PRO A 8 12.87 5.93 4.50
N LYS A 9 13.58 6.44 5.51
CA LYS A 9 13.77 5.70 6.78
C LYS A 9 12.45 5.59 7.55
N THR A 10 11.62 6.61 7.45
CA THR A 10 10.35 6.75 8.16
C THR A 10 9.29 7.33 7.23
N VAL A 11 8.02 7.11 7.60
CA VAL A 11 6.84 7.64 6.91
C VAL A 11 6.06 8.47 7.92
N LYS A 12 5.51 9.61 7.49
CA LYS A 12 4.65 10.44 8.35
C LYS A 12 3.44 9.64 8.82
N ALA A 13 3.09 9.71 10.10
CA ALA A 13 1.95 8.97 10.65
C ALA A 13 0.64 9.28 9.89
N ALA A 14 0.44 10.53 9.49
CA ALA A 14 -0.69 10.93 8.64
C ALA A 14 -0.69 10.25 7.27
N ALA A 15 0.47 10.15 6.61
CA ALA A 15 0.60 9.48 5.32
C ALA A 15 0.35 7.96 5.44
N TYR A 16 0.85 7.33 6.51
CA TYR A 16 0.54 5.93 6.81
C TYR A 16 -0.97 5.71 7.03
N ASN A 17 -1.63 6.57 7.80
CA ASN A 17 -3.07 6.49 8.06
C ASN A 17 -3.90 6.72 6.79
N GLN A 18 -3.48 7.65 5.93
CA GLN A 18 -4.12 7.89 4.64
C GLN A 18 -3.95 6.69 3.70
N ALA A 19 -2.75 6.12 3.60
CA ALA A 19 -2.49 4.91 2.83
C ALA A 19 -3.35 3.73 3.29
N ARG A 20 -3.45 3.52 4.62
CA ARG A 20 -4.36 2.54 5.22
C ARG A 20 -5.81 2.77 4.79
N SER A 21 -6.29 4.02 4.80
CA SER A 21 -7.65 4.35 4.38
C SER A 21 -7.90 4.05 2.89
N ILE A 22 -6.95 4.38 2.00
CA ILE A 22 -7.03 4.09 0.57
C ILE A 22 -7.19 2.58 0.34
N LEU A 23 -6.34 1.78 0.99
CA LEU A 23 -6.35 0.32 0.85
C LEU A 23 -7.65 -0.28 1.42
N ALA A 24 -8.12 0.22 2.56
CA ALA A 24 -9.37 -0.24 3.16
C ALA A 24 -10.58 0.07 2.26
N GLN A 25 -10.64 1.26 1.65
CA GLN A 25 -11.68 1.62 0.68
C GLN A 25 -11.64 0.77 -0.59
N ALA A 26 -10.45 0.36 -1.00
CA ALA A 26 -10.26 -0.59 -2.10
C ALA A 26 -10.55 -2.06 -1.72
N GLY A 27 -10.97 -2.33 -0.48
CA GLY A 27 -11.39 -3.66 -0.04
C GLY A 27 -10.35 -4.47 0.75
N SER A 28 -9.17 -3.92 1.08
CA SER A 28 -8.21 -4.62 1.93
C SER A 28 -8.71 -4.75 3.35
N GLN A 29 -8.93 -5.99 3.78
CA GLN A 29 -9.39 -6.33 5.13
C GLN A 29 -8.25 -6.14 6.14
N THR A 30 -7.02 -6.48 5.76
CA THR A 30 -5.85 -6.25 6.61
C THR A 30 -5.62 -4.76 6.85
N ALA A 31 -5.73 -3.92 5.83
CA ALA A 31 -5.64 -2.47 6.02
C ALA A 31 -6.76 -1.94 6.92
N ALA A 32 -8.01 -2.40 6.71
CA ALA A 32 -9.14 -2.00 7.53
C ALA A 32 -8.98 -2.39 9.02
N LYS A 33 -8.38 -3.55 9.30
CA LYS A 33 -8.15 -4.05 10.67
C LYS A 33 -6.86 -3.54 11.31
N SER A 34 -5.90 -3.05 10.52
CA SER A 34 -4.64 -2.51 11.04
C SER A 34 -4.89 -1.31 11.96
N HIS A 35 -4.02 -1.08 12.94
CA HIS A 35 -4.12 0.08 13.82
C HIS A 35 -3.56 1.33 13.14
N PRO A 36 -4.23 2.48 13.26
CA PRO A 36 -3.66 3.76 12.83
C PRO A 36 -2.47 4.12 13.72
N ALA A 37 -1.52 4.85 13.16
CA ALA A 37 -0.46 5.50 13.92
C ALA A 37 -1.03 6.74 14.62
N HIS A 38 -0.95 6.79 15.95
CA HIS A 38 -1.38 7.93 16.77
C HIS A 38 -0.31 8.25 17.82
N GLY A 39 -0.20 9.52 18.23
CA GLY A 39 0.76 9.97 19.24
C GLY A 39 2.23 9.99 18.79
N THR A 40 2.50 9.77 17.50
CA THR A 40 3.83 9.84 16.90
C THR A 40 3.78 10.66 15.61
N ASN A 41 4.88 11.36 15.30
CA ASN A 41 4.97 12.14 14.06
C ASN A 41 5.29 11.25 12.86
N ASP A 42 6.06 10.20 13.08
CA ASP A 42 6.63 9.33 12.05
C ASP A 42 6.64 7.88 12.54
N VAL A 43 6.44 6.94 11.62
CA VAL A 43 6.59 5.50 11.84
C VAL A 43 7.74 4.96 10.99
N PRO A 44 8.40 3.86 11.38
CA PRO A 44 9.40 3.21 10.53
C PRO A 44 8.81 2.82 9.18
N VAL A 45 9.59 2.93 8.10
CA VAL A 45 9.11 2.57 6.75
C VAL A 45 8.60 1.13 6.63
N SER A 46 9.12 0.24 7.49
CA SER A 46 8.67 -1.15 7.62
C SER A 46 7.16 -1.30 7.88
N TYR A 47 6.51 -0.30 8.52
CA TYR A 47 5.07 -0.30 8.73
C TYR A 47 4.34 -0.12 7.39
N GLY A 48 4.79 0.84 6.59
CA GLY A 48 4.23 1.09 5.26
C GLY A 48 4.47 -0.07 4.30
N THR A 49 5.69 -0.61 4.25
CA THR A 49 5.99 -1.76 3.37
C THR A 49 5.20 -3.01 3.77
N SER A 50 5.03 -3.28 5.07
CA SER A 50 4.23 -4.42 5.55
C SER A 50 2.75 -4.25 5.20
N LEU A 51 2.21 -3.04 5.35
CA LEU A 51 0.84 -2.71 4.97
C LEU A 51 0.60 -2.93 3.47
N LEU A 52 1.53 -2.46 2.62
CA LEU A 52 1.46 -2.64 1.17
C LEU A 52 1.57 -4.12 0.77
N ALA A 53 2.54 -4.86 1.32
CA ALA A 53 2.72 -6.27 1.02
C ALA A 53 1.47 -7.09 1.37
N ALA A 54 0.88 -6.87 2.55
CA ALA A 54 -0.34 -7.55 2.95
C ALA A 54 -1.53 -7.23 2.03
N ALA A 55 -1.74 -5.96 1.70
CA ALA A 55 -2.82 -5.56 0.78
C ALA A 55 -2.62 -6.13 -0.63
N ARG A 56 -1.38 -6.20 -1.12
CA ARG A 56 -1.05 -6.82 -2.41
C ARG A 56 -1.50 -8.27 -2.46
N ASP A 57 -1.16 -9.02 -1.43
CA ASP A 57 -1.44 -10.45 -1.40
C ASP A 57 -2.96 -10.69 -1.27
N GLU A 58 -3.67 -9.85 -0.52
CA GLU A 58 -5.15 -9.85 -0.47
C GLU A 58 -5.77 -9.55 -1.84
N PHE A 59 -5.32 -8.49 -2.51
CA PHE A 59 -5.86 -8.11 -3.82
C PHE A 59 -5.60 -9.17 -4.88
N ARG A 60 -4.39 -9.76 -4.91
CA ARG A 60 -4.06 -10.88 -5.79
C ARG A 60 -4.95 -12.10 -5.55
N ALA A 61 -5.25 -12.39 -4.29
CA ALA A 61 -6.16 -13.48 -3.93
C ALA A 61 -7.60 -13.20 -4.39
N ALA A 62 -8.10 -11.99 -4.13
CA ALA A 62 -9.44 -11.57 -4.54
C ALA A 62 -9.62 -11.59 -6.06
N ASP A 63 -8.62 -11.11 -6.79
CA ASP A 63 -8.66 -10.98 -8.24
C ASP A 63 -8.24 -12.25 -8.98
N LYS A 64 -7.89 -13.33 -8.28
CA LYS A 64 -7.34 -14.56 -8.89
C LYS A 64 -8.21 -15.09 -10.04
N HIS A 65 -9.53 -14.92 -9.97
CA HIS A 65 -10.50 -15.36 -10.96
C HIS A 65 -10.54 -14.52 -12.25
N LEU A 66 -10.01 -13.29 -12.26
CA LEU A 66 -10.07 -12.41 -13.44
C LEU A 66 -9.14 -12.90 -14.58
N PRO A 67 -9.50 -12.65 -15.86
CA PRO A 67 -8.62 -12.93 -16.99
C PRO A 67 -7.34 -12.08 -16.97
N ALA A 68 -6.26 -12.57 -17.57
CA ALA A 68 -4.96 -11.87 -17.61
C ALA A 68 -5.06 -10.46 -18.23
N GLY A 69 -5.89 -10.26 -19.25
CA GLY A 69 -6.11 -8.95 -19.88
C GLY A 69 -6.79 -7.91 -19.00
N GLN A 70 -7.35 -8.30 -17.85
CA GLN A 70 -7.96 -7.40 -16.86
C GLN A 70 -7.06 -7.19 -15.63
N LYS A 71 -5.84 -7.75 -15.65
CA LYS A 71 -4.90 -7.70 -14.52
C LYS A 71 -3.64 -6.92 -14.87
N LYS A 72 -3.03 -6.35 -13.84
CA LYS A 72 -1.67 -5.86 -13.83
C LYS A 72 -0.99 -6.32 -12.54
N SER A 73 0.15 -7.00 -12.68
CA SER A 73 0.88 -7.60 -11.53
C SER A 73 0.01 -8.53 -10.68
N ASP A 74 -0.84 -9.33 -11.34
CA ASP A 74 -1.81 -10.27 -10.77
C ASP A 74 -2.96 -9.66 -9.96
N MET A 75 -3.14 -8.34 -10.02
CA MET A 75 -4.26 -7.61 -9.43
C MET A 75 -5.12 -6.98 -10.52
N SER A 76 -6.39 -6.74 -10.26
CA SER A 76 -7.26 -5.90 -11.08
C SER A 76 -6.67 -4.51 -11.22
N ILE A 77 -6.98 -3.81 -12.31
CA ILE A 77 -6.52 -2.43 -12.53
C ILE A 77 -6.89 -1.50 -11.36
N PRO A 78 -8.10 -1.55 -10.78
CA PRO A 78 -8.45 -0.77 -9.59
C PRO A 78 -7.56 -1.05 -8.37
N HIS A 79 -7.35 -2.33 -8.03
CA HIS A 79 -6.50 -2.69 -6.88
C HIS A 79 -5.04 -2.30 -7.11
N TYR A 80 -4.53 -2.48 -8.33
CA TYR A 80 -3.20 -2.02 -8.73
C TYR A 80 -3.05 -0.51 -8.52
N ASN A 81 -4.04 0.29 -8.94
CA ASN A 81 -3.99 1.74 -8.75
C ASN A 81 -4.09 2.14 -7.29
N ALA A 82 -4.94 1.47 -6.50
CA ALA A 82 -5.10 1.75 -5.08
C ALA A 82 -3.80 1.52 -4.30
N ILE A 83 -3.11 0.40 -4.54
CA ILE A 83 -1.86 0.10 -3.84
C ILE A 83 -0.71 1.04 -4.24
N HIS A 84 -0.67 1.48 -5.51
CA HIS A 84 0.31 2.48 -5.94
C HIS A 84 -0.01 3.87 -5.38
N SER A 85 -1.29 4.24 -5.27
CA SER A 85 -1.71 5.49 -4.61
C SER A 85 -1.32 5.51 -3.14
N ALA A 86 -1.51 4.38 -2.43
CA ALA A 86 -1.09 4.21 -1.05
C ALA A 86 0.45 4.31 -0.89
N ALA A 87 1.20 3.66 -1.79
CA ALA A 87 2.66 3.70 -1.79
C ALA A 87 3.20 5.13 -2.06
N ASN A 88 2.64 5.82 -3.07
CA ASN A 88 2.97 7.21 -3.39
C ASN A 88 2.67 8.16 -2.23
N THR A 89 1.54 7.97 -1.54
CA THR A 89 1.17 8.75 -0.36
C THR A 89 2.24 8.66 0.74
N MET A 90 2.86 7.50 0.89
CA MET A 90 3.92 7.26 1.88
C MET A 90 5.33 7.58 1.36
N GLY A 91 5.49 7.91 0.08
CA GLY A 91 6.79 8.06 -0.58
C GLY A 91 7.60 6.75 -0.62
N ILE A 92 6.93 5.60 -0.75
CA ILE A 92 7.58 4.28 -0.81
C ILE A 92 7.59 3.80 -2.26
N ASP A 93 8.79 3.59 -2.80
CA ASP A 93 8.96 3.15 -4.19
C ASP A 93 9.27 1.65 -4.31
N ARG A 94 9.63 0.98 -3.20
CA ARG A 94 9.95 -0.46 -3.16
C ARG A 94 9.25 -1.16 -2.00
N TRP A 95 8.43 -2.17 -2.26
CA TRP A 95 7.63 -2.86 -1.26
C TRP A 95 7.17 -4.26 -1.73
#